data_AF-A0A526P289-F1
#
_entry.id   AF-A0A526P289-F1
#
_cell.length_a   1.000
_cell.length_b   1.000
_cell.length_c   1.000
_cell.angle_alpha   90.00
_cell.angle_beta   90.00
_cell.angle_gamma   90.00
#
_symmetry.space_group_name_H-M   'P 1'
#
loop_
_entity.id
_entity.type
_entity.pdbx_description
1 polymer ?
#
loop_
_entity_poly.entity_id
_entity_poly.type
_entity_poly.pdbx_seq_one_letter_code
_entity_poly.pdbx_strand_id
1 'polypeptide(L)'
;EILAGLIGSDSRIQFSETMPGEANAIYHLIDAAGLEGMVSKRRDSKYRSGPTTNWLKTKSLTESEFELLGVERERGKPAFALMAEPGTRKYVGSAFVSVNREMRERL
;
A
#
# COMPACT_ATOMS: atom_id res chain seq x y z
N GLU A 1 21.25 12.71 -6.69
CA GLU A 1 22.57 13.08 -6.12
C GLU A 1 22.49 14.19 -5.09
N ILE A 2 21.89 15.36 -5.42
CA ILE A 2 21.74 16.48 -4.46
C ILE A 2 21.18 16.03 -3.10
N LEU A 3 20.06 15.29 -3.07
CA LEU A 3 19.43 14.88 -1.81
C LEU A 3 20.28 13.90 -0.98
N ALA A 4 20.99 12.97 -1.63
CA ALA A 4 21.84 12.01 -0.93
C ALA A 4 23.03 12.71 -0.26
N GLY A 5 23.62 13.71 -0.93
CA GLY A 5 24.74 14.50 -0.39
C GLY A 5 24.37 15.40 0.80
N LEU A 6 23.09 15.60 1.10
CA LEU A 6 22.63 16.33 2.28
C LEU A 6 22.53 15.45 3.54
N ILE A 7 22.59 14.13 3.39
CA ILE A 7 22.46 13.18 4.50
C ILE A 7 23.85 12.81 5.00
N GLY A 8 24.17 13.19 6.25
CA GLY A 8 25.45 12.86 6.88
C GLY A 8 25.59 11.37 7.18
N SER A 9 26.83 10.87 7.21
CA SER A 9 27.17 9.46 7.43
C SER A 9 26.68 8.89 8.76
N ASP A 10 26.63 9.71 9.81
CA ASP A 10 26.17 9.32 11.16
C ASP A 10 24.69 9.71 11.42
N SER A 11 23.93 9.96 10.34
CA SER A 11 22.54 10.36 10.45
C SER A 11 21.62 9.18 10.78
N ARG A 12 20.64 9.43 11.65
CA ARG A 12 19.49 8.52 11.85
C ARG A 12 18.50 8.56 10.68
N ILE A 13 18.69 9.46 9.73
CA ILE A 13 17.90 9.56 8.49
C ILE A 13 18.56 8.71 7.42
N GLN A 14 17.80 7.83 6.78
CA GLN A 14 18.27 6.97 5.70
C GLN A 14 17.78 7.48 4.34
N PHE A 15 18.65 7.41 3.35
CA PHE A 15 18.27 7.72 1.97
C PHE A 15 17.63 6.49 1.32
N SER A 16 16.48 6.66 0.66
CA SER A 16 15.87 5.59 -0.13
C SER A 16 16.63 5.48 -1.46
N GLU A 17 17.61 4.58 -1.49
CA GLU A 17 18.44 4.36 -2.66
C GLU A 17 17.70 3.72 -3.83
N THR A 18 18.19 4.01 -5.04
CA THR A 18 17.71 3.33 -6.24
C THR A 18 18.31 1.94 -6.27
N MET A 19 17.47 0.92 -6.33
CA MET A 19 17.93 -0.45 -6.50
C MET A 19 18.38 -0.67 -7.95
N PRO A 20 19.63 -1.11 -8.20
CA PRO A 20 20.08 -1.48 -9.53
C PRO A 20 19.49 -2.83 -9.95
N GLY A 21 19.34 -3.05 -11.26
CA GLY A 21 18.88 -4.32 -11.84
C GLY A 21 17.48 -4.26 -12.44
N GLU A 22 16.99 -5.44 -12.84
CA GLU A 22 15.69 -5.60 -13.49
C GLU A 22 14.53 -5.49 -12.49
N ALA A 23 13.50 -4.72 -12.86
CA ALA A 23 12.39 -4.41 -11.97
C ALA A 23 11.65 -5.66 -11.44
N ASN A 24 11.51 -6.70 -12.27
CA ASN A 24 10.86 -7.95 -11.87
C ASN A 24 11.65 -8.68 -10.77
N ALA A 25 12.99 -8.72 -10.88
CA ALA A 25 13.83 -9.35 -9.87
C ALA A 25 13.78 -8.59 -8.56
N ILE A 26 13.82 -7.25 -8.62
CA ILE A 26 13.66 -6.38 -7.45
C ILE A 26 12.30 -6.61 -6.79
N TYR A 27 11.22 -6.67 -7.58
CA TYR A 27 9.88 -6.94 -7.07
C TYR A 27 9.80 -8.27 -6.32
N HIS A 28 10.35 -9.35 -6.86
CA HIS A 28 10.36 -10.66 -6.17
C HIS A 28 11.14 -10.63 -4.85
N LEU A 29 12.24 -9.88 -4.77
CA LEU A 29 13.00 -9.72 -3.53
C LEU A 29 12.23 -8.90 -2.48
N ILE A 30 11.53 -7.86 -2.91
CA ILE A 30 10.68 -7.02 -2.05
C ILE A 30 9.51 -7.84 -1.49
N ASP A 31 8.88 -8.64 -2.34
CA ASP A 31 7.82 -9.57 -1.97
C ASP A 31 8.30 -10.59 -0.95
N ALA A 32 9.42 -11.26 -1.23
CA ALA A 32 10.02 -12.23 -0.33
C ALA A 32 10.46 -11.63 1.02
N ALA A 33 10.79 -10.33 1.04
CA ALA A 33 11.12 -9.59 2.25
C ALA A 33 9.89 -9.13 3.06
N GLY A 34 8.66 -9.39 2.58
CA GLY A 34 7.43 -8.99 3.25
C GLY A 34 7.18 -7.48 3.24
N LEU A 35 7.75 -6.76 2.28
CA LEU A 35 7.54 -5.32 2.11
C LEU A 35 6.27 -5.06 1.28
N GLU A 36 5.66 -3.88 1.45
CA GLU A 36 4.44 -3.50 0.73
C GLU A 36 4.62 -3.50 -0.80
N GLY A 37 5.82 -3.20 -1.30
CA GLY A 37 6.10 -3.10 -2.72
C GLY A 37 7.18 -2.08 -3.06
N MET A 38 7.18 -1.61 -4.31
CA MET A 38 8.17 -0.65 -4.83
C MET A 38 7.53 0.53 -5.54
N VAL A 39 8.30 1.61 -5.68
CA VAL A 39 7.92 2.80 -6.45
C VAL A 39 8.90 3.02 -7.60
N SER A 40 8.45 2.78 -8.82
CA SER A 40 9.21 3.05 -10.04
C SER A 40 9.04 4.50 -10.46
N LYS A 41 10.14 5.24 -10.61
CA LYS A 41 10.14 6.66 -10.99
C LYS A 41 10.89 6.86 -12.30
N ARG A 42 10.31 7.64 -13.24
CA ARG A 42 11.02 8.04 -14.46
C ARG A 42 12.21 8.94 -14.10
N ARG A 43 13.43 8.49 -14.44
CA ARG A 43 14.70 9.16 -14.10
C ARG A 43 14.73 10.63 -14.49
N ASP A 44 14.29 10.94 -15.71
CA ASP A 44 14.37 12.29 -16.27
C ASP A 44 13.09 13.12 -16.04
N SER A 45 12.16 12.63 -15.21
CA SER A 45 10.93 13.36 -14.92
C SER A 45 11.18 14.49 -13.90
N LYS A 46 10.62 15.68 -14.19
CA LYS A 46 10.56 16.76 -13.22
C LYS A 46 9.49 16.46 -12.17
N TYR A 47 9.78 16.81 -10.92
CA TYR A 47 8.77 16.75 -9.86
C TYR A 47 7.60 17.69 -10.19
N ARG A 48 6.38 17.17 -10.06
CA ARG A 48 5.13 17.92 -10.20
C ARG A 48 4.22 17.52 -9.05
N SER A 49 3.66 18.51 -8.34
CA SER A 49 2.63 18.25 -7.35
C SER A 49 1.34 17.78 -8.03
N GLY A 50 0.60 16.87 -7.38
CA GLY A 50 -0.64 16.29 -7.90
C GLY A 50 -0.47 14.92 -8.58
N PRO A 51 -1.54 14.39 -9.19
CA PRO A 51 -1.51 13.08 -9.87
C PRO A 51 -0.50 13.04 -11.02
N THR A 52 0.27 11.96 -11.11
CA THR A 52 1.27 11.77 -12.17
C THR A 52 1.43 10.29 -12.51
N THR A 53 1.77 10.00 -13.76
CA THR A 53 2.16 8.66 -14.24
C THR A 53 3.68 8.47 -14.26
N ASN A 54 4.45 9.48 -13.87
CA ASN A 54 5.91 9.38 -13.79
C ASN A 54 6.37 8.50 -12.62
N TRP A 55 5.49 8.29 -11.64
CA TRP A 55 5.74 7.52 -10.42
C TRP A 55 4.67 6.43 -10.35
N LEU A 56 5.09 5.17 -10.41
CA LEU A 56 4.20 4.02 -10.36
C LEU A 56 4.49 3.20 -9.10
N LYS A 57 3.45 2.96 -8.30
CA LYS A 57 3.52 2.05 -7.16
C LYS A 57 3.11 0.66 -7.61
N THR A 58 3.97 -0.33 -7.40
CA THR A 58 3.65 -1.74 -7.61
C THR A 58 3.69 -2.41 -6.26
N LYS A 59 2.55 -2.91 -5.79
CA LYS A 59 2.42 -3.53 -4.48
C LYS A 59 2.51 -5.04 -4.56
N SER A 60 3.22 -5.62 -3.60
CA SER A 60 3.05 -7.00 -3.20
C SER A 60 1.73 -7.14 -2.47
N LEU A 61 0.91 -8.09 -2.89
CA LEU A 61 -0.42 -8.31 -2.31
C LEU A 61 -0.43 -9.66 -1.60
N THR A 62 -0.98 -9.65 -0.39
CA THR A 62 -1.36 -10.88 0.31
C THR A 62 -2.88 -10.90 0.42
N GLU A 63 -3.47 -12.03 0.06
CA GLU A 63 -4.91 -12.25 0.15
C GLU A 63 -5.21 -13.18 1.31
N SER A 64 -6.24 -12.84 2.07
CA SER A 64 -6.73 -13.62 3.19
C SER A 64 -8.25 -13.55 3.25
N GLU A 65 -8.87 -14.63 3.72
CA GLU A 65 -10.31 -14.69 3.94
C GLU A 65 -10.64 -14.39 5.41
N PHE A 66 -11.72 -13.63 5.64
CA PHE A 66 -12.17 -13.24 6.96
C PHE A 66 -13.69 -13.41 7.08
N GLU A 67 -14.17 -13.70 8.28
CA GLU A 67 -15.60 -13.65 8.58
C GLU A 67 -16.07 -12.20 8.77
N LEU A 68 -17.18 -11.83 8.14
CA LEU A 68 -17.81 -10.54 8.34
C LEU A 68 -18.65 -10.55 9.63
N LEU A 69 -18.23 -9.79 10.63
CA LEU A 69 -19.00 -9.62 11.87
C LEU A 69 -20.11 -8.56 11.72
N GLY A 70 -19.90 -7.58 10.85
CA GLY A 70 -20.85 -6.50 10.62
C GLY A 70 -20.25 -5.38 9.76
N VAL A 71 -21.07 -4.39 9.45
CA VAL A 71 -20.67 -3.21 8.67
C VAL A 71 -20.95 -1.95 9.48
N GLU A 72 -19.91 -1.15 9.70
CA GLU A 72 -20.04 0.17 10.32
C GLU A 72 -20.29 1.24 9.25
N ARG A 73 -21.26 2.13 9.52
CA ARG A 73 -21.67 3.19 8.60
C ARG A 73 -21.85 4.51 9.35
N GLU A 74 -21.24 5.56 8.80
CA GLU A 74 -21.47 6.93 9.22
C GLU A 74 -21.75 7.80 7.99
N ARG A 75 -22.74 8.70 8.10
CA ARG A 75 -23.13 9.55 6.98
C ARG A 75 -21.96 10.41 6.52
N GLY A 76 -21.64 10.36 5.23
CA GLY A 76 -20.53 11.11 4.64
C GLY A 76 -19.15 10.45 4.80
N LYS A 77 -19.08 9.31 5.48
CA LYS A 77 -17.87 8.49 5.56
C LYS A 77 -18.05 7.18 4.81
N PRO A 78 -16.94 6.49 4.49
CA PRO A 78 -17.01 5.15 3.95
C PRO A 78 -17.59 4.11 4.89
N ALA A 79 -18.12 3.02 4.31
CA ALA A 79 -18.49 1.84 5.06
C ALA A 79 -17.25 1.00 5.40
N PHE A 80 -17.21 0.46 6.61
CA PHE A 80 -16.14 -0.42 7.07
C PHE A 80 -16.69 -1.80 7.43
N ALA A 81 -16.07 -2.85 6.92
CA ALA A 81 -16.33 -4.22 7.33
C ALA A 81 -15.57 -4.51 8.63
N LEU A 82 -16.25 -5.01 9.64
CA LEU A 82 -15.64 -5.55 10.86
C LEU A 82 -15.32 -7.02 10.62
N MET A 83 -14.04 -7.37 10.67
CA MET A 83 -13.53 -8.67 10.25
C MET A 83 -13.14 -9.53 11.45
N ALA A 84 -13.38 -10.83 11.34
CA ALA A 84 -12.92 -11.82 12.29
C ALA A 84 -12.11 -12.95 11.63
N GLU A 85 -11.25 -13.55 12.44
CA GLU A 85 -10.61 -14.82 12.11
C GLU A 85 -11.67 -15.92 11.92
N PRO A 86 -11.64 -16.64 10.78
CA PRO A 86 -12.59 -17.73 10.53
C PRO A 86 -12.58 -18.80 11.62
N GLY A 87 -13.77 -19.28 12.00
CA GLY A 87 -13.96 -20.34 12.99
C GLY A 87 -13.88 -19.89 14.45
N THR A 88 -12.98 -18.97 14.81
CA THR A 88 -12.86 -18.45 16.19
C THR A 88 -13.75 -17.24 16.45
N ARG A 89 -14.16 -16.53 15.39
CA ARG A 89 -14.88 -15.25 15.44
C ARG A 89 -14.16 -14.15 16.24
N LYS A 90 -12.85 -14.30 16.44
CA LYS A 90 -12.02 -13.29 17.08
C LYS A 90 -11.86 -12.10 16.13
N TYR A 91 -12.17 -10.90 16.60
CA TYR A 91 -11.99 -9.67 15.83
C TYR A 91 -10.52 -9.44 15.46
N VAL A 92 -10.26 -9.12 14.18
CA VAL A 92 -8.90 -8.90 13.63
C VAL A 92 -8.70 -7.53 12.99
N GLY A 93 -9.72 -6.68 12.99
CA GLY A 93 -9.64 -5.32 12.45
C GLY A 93 -10.80 -4.96 11.54
N SER A 94 -10.70 -3.80 10.91
CA SER A 94 -11.70 -3.32 9.96
C SER A 94 -11.06 -2.94 8.63
N ALA A 95 -11.83 -3.11 7.55
CA ALA A 95 -11.41 -2.75 6.20
C ALA A 95 -12.45 -1.86 5.53
N PHE A 96 -12.00 -0.85 4.80
CA PHE A 96 -12.86 -0.07 3.93
C PHE A 96 -13.48 -0.97 2.87
N VAL A 97 -14.79 -0.89 2.70
CA VAL A 97 -15.49 -1.70 1.69
C VAL A 97 -15.49 -0.95 0.35
N SER A 98 -14.55 -1.32 -0.52
CA SER A 98 -14.45 -0.77 -1.88
C SER A 98 -15.36 -1.47 -2.88
N VAL A 99 -16.65 -1.53 -2.57
CA VAL A 99 -17.65 -2.07 -3.50
C VAL A 99 -18.27 -0.95 -4.33
N ASN A 100 -18.78 -1.32 -5.50
CA ASN A 100 -19.55 -0.43 -6.35
C ASN A 100 -20.81 0.08 -5.60
N ARG A 101 -21.45 1.13 -6.15
CA ARG A 101 -22.59 1.78 -5.48
C ARG A 101 -23.73 0.81 -5.17
N GLU A 102 -24.04 -0.11 -6.08
CA GLU A 102 -25.11 -1.08 -5.93
C GLU A 102 -24.85 -2.05 -4.76
N MET A 103 -23.64 -2.61 -4.66
CA MET A 103 -23.26 -3.46 -3.54
C MET A 103 -23.20 -2.69 -2.22
N ARG A 104 -22.86 -1.40 -2.25
CA ARG A 104 -22.88 -0.55 -1.03
C ARG A 104 -24.30 -0.35 -0.50
N GLU A 105 -25.28 -0.17 -1.39
CA GLU A 105 -26.68 0.00 -1.02
C GLU A 105 -27.32 -1.31 -0.49
N ARG A 106 -26.75 -2.48 -0.83
CA ARG A 106 -27.23 -3.81 -0.39
C ARG A 106 -26.62 -4.32 0.91
N LEU A 107 -25.41 -3.87 1.25
CA LEU A 107 -24.80 -4.08 2.55
C LEU A 107 -25.54 -3.27 3.63
#